data_AF-A0A2Z2NYM8-F1
#
_entry.id   AF-A0A2Z2NYM8-F1
#
_cell.length_a   1.000
_cell.length_b   1.000
_cell.length_c   1.000
_cell.angle_alpha   90.00
_cell.angle_beta   90.00
_cell.angle_gamma   90.00
#
_symmetry.space_group_name_H-M   'P 1'
#
loop_
_entity.id
_entity.type
_entity.pdbx_description
1 polymer ?
#
loop_
_entity_poly.entity_id
_entity_poly.type
_entity_poly.pdbx_seq_one_letter_code
_entity_poly.pdbx_strand_id
1 'polypeptide(L)'
;MTGESNTIESLMLQRAELIGKLSQATAEHMRILRVSSGIDVLLMKQPQSPEDIKSKSETEARITNSQSHVDMLEASLAVIDNNIETTLNSEA
;
A
#
# COMPACT_ATOMS: atom_id res chain seq x y z
N MET A 1 20.40 -25.62 -16.31
CA MET A 1 19.96 -24.47 -17.13
C MET A 1 18.44 -24.38 -17.37
N THR A 2 17.59 -25.34 -16.98
CA THR A 2 16.11 -25.19 -17.07
C THR A 2 15.46 -24.71 -15.77
N GLY A 3 16.18 -24.72 -14.64
CA GLY A 3 15.66 -24.30 -13.34
C GLY A 3 15.62 -22.79 -13.12
N GLU A 4 16.54 -22.03 -13.74
CA GLU A 4 16.71 -20.58 -13.49
C GLU A 4 15.74 -19.72 -14.31
N SER A 5 15.42 -20.10 -15.56
CA SER A 5 14.36 -19.46 -16.36
C SER A 5 13.00 -19.53 -15.64
N ASN A 6 12.71 -20.65 -14.97
CA ASN A 6 11.51 -20.80 -14.15
C ASN A 6 11.51 -19.89 -12.91
N THR A 7 12.69 -19.52 -12.40
CA THR A 7 12.85 -18.63 -11.23
C THR A 7 12.58 -17.18 -11.61
N ILE A 8 13.10 -16.68 -12.73
CA ILE A 8 12.82 -15.31 -13.20
C ILE A 8 11.35 -15.14 -13.53
N GLU A 9 10.74 -16.10 -14.24
CA GLU A 9 9.32 -16.07 -14.56
C GLU A 9 8.44 -16.03 -13.29
N SER A 10 8.80 -16.82 -12.27
CA SER A 10 8.14 -16.80 -10.96
C SER A 10 8.27 -15.45 -10.26
N LEU A 11 9.46 -14.85 -10.26
CA LEU A 11 9.68 -13.53 -9.66
C LEU A 11 8.88 -12.44 -10.38
N MET A 12 8.79 -12.49 -11.71
CA MET A 12 7.99 -11.56 -12.51
C MET A 12 6.49 -11.69 -12.22
N LEU A 13 6.00 -12.91 -12.02
CA LEU A 13 4.61 -13.15 -11.65
C LEU A 13 4.30 -12.60 -10.25
N GLN A 14 5.20 -12.85 -9.28
CA GLN A 14 5.07 -12.29 -7.93
C GLN A 14 5.12 -10.76 -7.94
N ARG A 15 5.99 -10.17 -8.78
CA ARG A 15 6.07 -8.71 -8.98
C ARG A 15 4.74 -8.15 -9.48
N ALA A 16 4.14 -8.77 -10.50
CA ALA A 16 2.86 -8.34 -11.04
C ALA A 16 1.73 -8.43 -10.00
N GLU A 17 1.71 -9.49 -9.19
CA GLU A 17 0.75 -9.65 -8.10
C GLU A 17 0.91 -8.55 -7.03
N LEU A 18 2.16 -8.25 -6.63
CA LEU A 18 2.44 -7.18 -5.67
C LEU A 18 2.03 -5.80 -6.19
N ILE A 19 2.27 -5.51 -7.48
CA ILE A 19 1.81 -4.26 -8.10
C ILE A 19 0.28 -4.15 -8.03
N GLY A 20 -0.44 -5.25 -8.32
CA GLY A 20 -1.89 -5.30 -8.19
C GLY A 20 -2.36 -4.99 -6.77
N LYS A 21 -1.76 -5.63 -5.77
CA LYS A 21 -2.05 -5.39 -4.34
C LYS A 21 -1.73 -3.96 -3.92
N LEU A 22 -0.58 -3.43 -4.35
CA LEU A 22 -0.16 -2.06 -4.07
C LEU A 22 -1.13 -1.04 -4.67
N SER A 23 -1.58 -1.26 -5.90
CA SER A 23 -2.60 -0.42 -6.54
C SER A 23 -3.92 -0.43 -5.77
N GLN A 24 -4.36 -1.59 -5.29
CA GLN A 24 -5.58 -1.71 -4.48
C GLN A 24 -5.42 -1.01 -3.13
N ALA A 25 -4.31 -1.23 -2.43
CA ALA A 25 -4.00 -0.61 -1.14
C ALA A 25 -3.94 0.91 -1.25
N THR A 26 -3.29 1.43 -2.31
CA THR A 26 -3.21 2.87 -2.59
C THR A 26 -4.58 3.47 -2.87
N ALA A 27 -5.42 2.78 -3.65
CA ALA A 27 -6.78 3.24 -3.93
C ALA A 27 -7.63 3.33 -2.65
N GLU A 28 -7.51 2.35 -1.75
CA GLU A 28 -8.20 2.37 -0.45
C GLU A 28 -7.64 3.47 0.46
N HIS A 29 -6.32 3.65 0.52
CA HIS A 29 -5.69 4.75 1.27
C HIS A 29 -6.25 6.11 0.81
N MET A 30 -6.29 6.35 -0.50
CA MET A 30 -6.87 7.57 -1.07
C MET A 30 -8.36 7.73 -0.74
N ARG A 31 -9.12 6.63 -0.67
CA ARG A 31 -10.53 6.66 -0.25
C ARG A 31 -10.66 7.08 1.22
N ILE A 32 -9.82 6.55 2.10
CA ILE A 32 -9.81 6.90 3.53
C ILE A 32 -9.41 8.37 3.71
N LEU A 33 -8.40 8.87 3.00
CA LEU A 33 -8.01 10.28 3.02
C LEU A 33 -9.16 11.20 2.63
N ARG A 34 -9.92 10.86 1.58
CA ARG A 34 -11.11 11.64 1.17
C ARG A 34 -12.17 11.68 2.27
N VAL A 35 -12.41 10.56 2.96
CA VAL A 35 -13.35 10.52 4.10
C VAL A 35 -12.86 11.44 5.21
N SER A 36 -11.56 11.39 5.55
CA SER A 36 -10.96 12.27 6.56
C SER A 36 -11.12 13.75 6.20
N SER A 37 -10.84 14.12 4.95
CA SER A 37 -11.04 15.51 4.50
C SER A 37 -12.50 15.95 4.62
N GLY A 38 -13.46 15.05 4.36
CA GLY A 38 -14.88 15.32 4.57
C GLY A 38 -15.20 15.60 6.05
N ILE A 39 -14.65 14.79 6.96
CA ILE A 39 -14.78 14.98 8.41
C ILE A 39 -14.18 16.33 8.83
N ASP A 40 -12.96 16.65 8.38
CA ASP A 40 -12.31 17.91 8.72
C ASP A 40 -13.14 19.14 8.27
N VAL A 41 -13.73 19.10 7.07
CA VAL A 41 -14.61 20.17 6.58
C VAL A 41 -15.87 20.32 7.43
N LEU A 42 -16.47 19.21 7.88
CA LEU A 42 -17.64 19.25 8.76
C LEU A 42 -17.29 19.82 10.13
N LEU A 43 -16.16 19.40 10.70
CA LEU A 43 -15.65 19.88 11.98
C LEU A 43 -15.31 21.38 11.97
N MET A 44 -14.96 21.96 10.82
CA MET A 44 -14.75 23.40 10.69
C MET A 44 -16.05 24.21 10.78
N LYS A 45 -17.22 23.60 10.55
CA LYS A 45 -18.51 24.31 10.44
C LYS A 45 -19.36 24.32 11.71
N GLN A 46 -19.15 23.39 12.65
CA GLN A 46 -19.97 23.27 13.85
C GLN A 46 -19.16 22.89 15.11
N PRO A 47 -19.62 23.26 16.32
CA PRO A 47 -19.03 22.80 17.57
C PRO A 47 -19.08 21.26 17.66
N GLN A 48 -17.96 20.65 18.06
CA GLN A 48 -17.76 19.20 17.96
C GLN A 48 -18.65 18.42 18.91
N SER A 49 -19.40 17.45 18.39
CA SER A 49 -20.01 16.41 19.22
C SER A 49 -18.94 15.35 19.60
N PRO A 50 -19.12 14.61 20.70
CA PRO A 50 -18.27 13.46 21.02
C PRO A 50 -18.21 12.40 19.91
N GLU A 51 -19.28 12.28 19.11
CA GLU A 51 -19.37 11.35 17.99
C GLU A 51 -18.45 11.77 16.84
N ASP A 52 -18.33 13.07 16.56
CA ASP A 52 -17.43 13.59 15.52
C ASP A 52 -15.97 13.40 15.90
N ILE A 53 -15.62 13.62 17.17
CA ILE A 53 -14.26 13.39 17.70
C ILE A 53 -13.89 11.91 17.58
N LYS A 54 -14.83 11.01 17.93
CA LYS A 54 -14.64 9.57 17.79
C LYS A 54 -14.45 9.18 16.32
N SER A 55 -15.30 9.69 15.41
CA SER A 55 -15.21 9.40 13.98
C SER A 55 -13.87 9.87 13.37
N LYS A 56 -13.38 11.03 13.81
CA LYS A 56 -12.06 11.54 13.42
C LYS A 56 -10.94 10.61 13.89
N SER A 57 -10.94 10.25 15.18
CA SER A 57 -9.93 9.36 15.77
C SER A 57 -9.90 7.99 15.08
N GLU A 58 -11.07 7.39 14.81
CA GLU A 58 -11.17 6.13 14.06
C GLU A 58 -10.65 6.26 12.62
N THR A 59 -10.91 7.40 11.97
CA THR A 59 -10.43 7.65 10.61
C THR A 59 -8.91 7.84 10.56
N GLU A 60 -8.33 8.56 11.52
CA GLU A 60 -6.88 8.73 11.66
C GLU A 60 -6.17 7.38 11.88
N ALA A 61 -6.73 6.51 12.72
CA ALA A 61 -6.22 5.16 12.92
C ALA A 61 -6.25 4.34 11.61
N ARG A 62 -7.33 4.46 10.82
CA ARG A 62 -7.44 3.81 9.50
C ARG A 62 -6.44 4.37 8.49
N ILE A 63 -6.20 5.68 8.48
CA ILE A 63 -5.15 6.28 7.63
C ILE A 63 -3.81 5.64 7.95
N THR A 64 -3.44 5.65 9.24
CA THR A 64 -2.16 5.11 9.72
C THR A 64 -1.99 3.64 9.30
N ASN A 65 -3.01 2.82 9.54
CA ASN A 65 -2.97 1.40 9.15
C ASN A 65 -2.84 1.23 7.63
N SER A 66 -3.63 1.95 6.83
CA SER A 66 -3.55 1.84 5.37
C SER A 66 -2.21 2.33 4.82
N GLN A 67 -1.60 3.36 5.42
CA GLN A 67 -0.26 3.81 5.06
C GLN A 67 0.77 2.72 5.35
N SER A 68 0.76 2.16 6.56
CA SER A 68 1.67 1.06 6.91
C SER A 68 1.51 -0.15 5.98
N HIS A 69 0.28 -0.43 5.53
CA HIS A 69 0.04 -1.50 4.55
C HIS A 69 0.64 -1.19 3.17
N VAL A 70 0.52 0.05 2.69
CA VAL A 70 1.18 0.51 1.47
C VAL A 70 2.70 0.39 1.60
N ASP A 71 3.28 0.92 2.69
CA ASP A 71 4.72 0.89 2.94
C ASP A 71 5.29 -0.55 2.95
N MET A 72 4.57 -1.49 3.57
CA MET A 72 4.95 -2.91 3.57
C MET A 72 4.94 -3.53 2.18
N LEU A 73 3.96 -3.17 1.34
CA LEU A 73 3.87 -3.67 -0.04
C LEU A 73 4.97 -3.08 -0.92
N GLU A 74 5.29 -1.80 -0.75
CA GLU A 74 6.41 -1.13 -1.44
C GLU A 74 7.75 -1.76 -1.06
N ALA A 75 7.97 -2.01 0.24
CA ALA A 75 9.17 -2.70 0.70
C ALA A 75 9.27 -4.12 0.13
N SER A 76 8.14 -4.85 0.08
CA SER A 76 8.10 -6.19 -0.52
C SER A 76 8.41 -6.16 -2.01
N LEU A 77 7.90 -5.16 -2.74
CA LEU A 77 8.18 -4.97 -4.16
C LEU A 77 9.66 -4.69 -4.41
N ALA A 78 10.28 -3.84 -3.58
CA ALA A 78 11.71 -3.53 -3.66
C ALA A 78 12.57 -4.79 -3.44
N VAL A 79 12.18 -5.69 -2.54
CA VAL A 79 12.88 -6.97 -2.34
C VAL A 79 12.77 -7.85 -3.59
N ILE A 80 11.59 -7.94 -4.21
CA ILE A 80 11.42 -8.72 -5.45
C ILE A 80 12.24 -8.12 -6.60
N ASP A 81 12.22 -6.80 -6.76
CA ASP A 81 13.00 -6.12 -7.79
C ASP A 81 14.51 -6.36 -7.61
N ASN A 82 15.02 -6.32 -6.37
CA ASN A 82 16.41 -6.67 -6.06
C ASN A 82 16.74 -8.14 -6.38
N ASN A 83 15.82 -9.07 -6.09
CA ASN A 83 16.02 -10.49 -6.38
C ASN A 83 16.07 -10.74 -7.89
N ILE A 84 15.21 -10.05 -8.67
CA ILE A 84 15.23 -10.08 -10.14
C ILE A 84 16.58 -9.59 -10.65
N GLU A 85 17.03 -8.40 -10.21
CA GLU A 85 18.30 -7.82 -10.64
C GLU A 85 19.49 -8.73 -10.31
N THR A 86 19.52 -9.28 -9.09
CA THR A 86 20.57 -10.18 -8.65
C THR A 86 20.62 -11.45 -9.51
N THR A 87 19.46 -12.03 -9.83
CA THR A 87 19.41 -13.26 -10.62
C THR A 87 19.83 -12.99 -12.08
N LEU A 88 19.39 -11.88 -12.68
CA LEU A 88 19.82 -11.49 -14.03
C LEU A 88 21.33 -11.20 -14.11
N ASN A 89 21.90 -10.54 -13.10
CA ASN A 89 23.33 -10.22 -13.06
C ASN A 89 24.22 -11.43 -12.77
N SER A 90 23.68 -12.50 -12.17
CA SER A 90 24.42 -13.75 -11.98
C SER A 90 24.38 -14.67 -13.21
N GLU A 91 23.62 -14.30 -14.24
CA GLU A 91 23.59 -14.97 -15.56
C GLU A 91 24.54 -14.32 -16.59
N ALA A 92 25.10 -13.14 -16.30
CA ALA A 92 26.02 -12.39 -17.17
C ALA A 92 27.51 -12.75 -16.93
#